data_AF-A0A957N0L5-F1
#
_entry.id   AF-A0A957N0L5-F1
#
_cell.length_a   1.000
_cell.length_b   1.000
_cell.length_c   1.000
_cell.angle_alpha   90.00
_cell.angle_beta   90.00
_cell.angle_gamma   90.00
#
_symmetry.space_group_name_H-M   'P 1'
#
loop_
_entity.id
_entity.type
_entity.pdbx_description
1 polymer ?
#
loop_
_entity_poly.entity_id
_entity_poly.type
_entity_poly.pdbx_seq_one_letter_code
_entity_poly.pdbx_strand_id
1 'polypeptide(L)'
;MSESSDPHAGQEPPALARLEEITAASGFGMPSDRLTGTLLATLAASKPDGRLLELGTGTGLATSWLLHGMDATAHLTSIDNDAAMQ
;
A
#
# COMPACT_ATOMS: atom_id res chain seq x y z
N MET A 1 25.03 -16.65 1.67
CA MET A 1 23.64 -16.28 1.99
C MET A 1 23.60 -14.77 1.85
N SER A 2 23.22 -14.26 0.68
CA SER A 2 23.17 -12.82 0.43
C SER A 2 21.86 -12.32 1.02
N GLU A 3 21.90 -11.61 2.15
CA GLU A 3 20.76 -10.82 2.59
C GLU A 3 20.44 -9.82 1.48
N SER A 4 19.32 -10.03 0.79
CA SER A 4 18.71 -8.99 -0.01
C SER A 4 18.21 -7.94 0.98
N SER A 5 19.01 -6.89 1.20
CA SER A 5 18.57 -5.73 1.95
C SER A 5 17.34 -5.16 1.25
N ASP A 6 16.21 -5.11 1.95
CA ASP A 6 14.98 -4.53 1.44
C ASP A 6 15.25 -3.07 1.02
N PRO A 7 15.17 -2.73 -0.29
CA PRO A 7 15.50 -1.39 -0.78
C PRO A 7 14.53 -0.31 -0.28
N HIS A 8 13.41 -0.70 0.34
CA HIS A 8 12.35 0.19 0.80
C HIS A 8 12.32 0.35 2.34
N ALA A 9 13.21 -0.32 3.08
CA ALA A 9 13.22 -0.28 4.53
C ALA A 9 13.38 1.17 5.07
N GLY A 10 12.33 1.67 5.73
CA GLY A 10 12.31 3.00 6.35
C GLY A 10 12.02 4.16 5.40
N GLN A 11 11.60 3.89 4.16
CA GLN A 11 11.14 4.91 3.21
C GLN A 11 9.61 4.97 3.16
N GLU A 12 9.06 6.13 2.80
CA GLU A 12 7.62 6.31 2.61
C GLU A 12 7.27 6.20 1.11
N PRO A 13 6.07 5.70 0.76
CA PRO A 13 5.61 5.70 -0.62
C PRO A 13 5.62 7.11 -1.20
N PRO A 14 6.15 7.33 -2.43
CA PRO A 14 6.21 8.67 -3.02
C PRO A 14 4.86 9.39 -3.12
N ALA A 15 3.77 8.63 -3.23
CA ALA A 15 2.40 9.16 -3.31
C ALA A 15 1.76 9.47 -1.94
N LEU A 16 2.39 9.08 -0.81
CA LEU A 16 1.75 9.06 0.51
C LEU A 16 1.19 10.44 0.90
N ALA A 17 2.02 11.49 0.86
CA ALA A 17 1.60 12.83 1.25
C ALA A 17 0.41 13.33 0.42
N ARG A 18 0.42 13.04 -0.89
CA ARG A 18 -0.68 13.44 -1.78
C ARG A 18 -1.98 12.67 -1.47
N LEU A 19 -1.86 11.38 -1.16
CA LEU A 19 -3.02 10.55 -0.80
C LEU A 19 -3.57 10.95 0.57
N GLU A 20 -2.73 11.33 1.53
CA GLU A 20 -3.17 11.86 2.84
C GLU A 20 -3.99 13.16 2.66
N GLU A 21 -3.54 14.07 1.79
CA GLU A 21 -4.29 15.29 1.45
C GLU A 21 -5.65 14.99 0.80
N ILE A 22 -5.67 14.10 -0.21
CA ILE A 22 -6.91 13.69 -0.90
C ILE A 22 -7.87 13.05 0.08
N THR A 23 -7.36 12.17 0.94
CA THR A 23 -8.13 11.48 1.98
C THR A 23 -8.77 12.49 2.92
N ALA A 24 -7.99 13.43 3.45
CA ALA A 24 -8.50 14.48 4.33
C ALA A 24 -9.56 15.35 3.64
N ALA A 25 -9.33 15.75 2.38
CA ALA A 25 -10.24 16.58 1.61
C ALA A 25 -11.55 15.86 1.23
N SER A 26 -11.51 14.54 1.05
CA SER A 26 -12.68 13.72 0.70
C SER A 26 -13.64 13.46 1.88
N GLY A 27 -13.18 13.68 3.12
CA GLY A 27 -13.93 13.30 4.32
C GLY A 27 -14.02 11.79 4.54
N PHE A 28 -13.14 11.00 3.90
CA PHE A 28 -13.10 9.55 4.08
C PHE A 28 -12.79 9.18 5.54
N GLY A 29 -13.74 8.54 6.20
CA GLY A 29 -13.74 8.38 7.66
C GLY A 29 -13.00 7.15 8.20
N MET A 30 -12.42 6.32 7.33
CA MET A 30 -11.75 5.07 7.73
C MET A 30 -10.40 4.84 7.03
N PRO A 31 -9.49 5.84 7.01
CA PRO A 31 -8.18 5.67 6.37
C PRO A 31 -7.27 4.74 7.17
N SER A 32 -6.36 4.04 6.48
CA SER A 32 -5.25 3.36 7.13
C SER A 32 -4.22 4.36 7.64
N ASP A 33 -3.67 4.11 8.83
CA ASP A 33 -2.58 4.93 9.37
C ASP A 33 -1.20 4.48 8.86
N ARG A 34 -0.17 5.30 9.14
CA ARG A 34 1.20 5.04 8.69
C ARG A 34 1.79 3.75 9.28
N LEU A 35 1.45 3.40 10.52
CA LEU A 35 1.97 2.19 11.16
C LEU A 35 1.39 0.92 10.51
N THR A 36 0.11 0.96 10.17
CA THR A 36 -0.54 -0.08 9.37
C THR A 36 0.10 -0.16 7.99
N GLY A 37 0.37 0.99 7.36
CA GLY A 37 1.08 1.08 6.09
C GLY A 37 2.45 0.41 6.11
N THR A 38 3.30 0.71 7.09
CA THR A 38 4.65 0.11 7.19
C THR A 38 4.58 -1.41 7.41
N LEU A 39 3.61 -1.90 8.19
CA LEU A 39 3.34 -3.32 8.34
C LEU A 39 2.94 -3.95 7.00
N LEU A 40 2.03 -3.33 6.25
CA LEU A 40 1.59 -3.83 4.94
C LEU A 40 2.73 -3.91 3.94
N ALA A 41 3.59 -2.89 3.87
CA ALA A 41 4.78 -2.92 3.02
C ALA A 41 5.72 -4.07 3.40
N THR A 42 5.96 -4.26 4.71
CA THR A 42 6.79 -5.37 5.21
C THR A 42 6.21 -6.73 4.82
N LEU A 43 4.89 -6.91 4.96
CA LEU A 43 4.21 -8.15 4.57
C LEU A 43 4.25 -8.37 3.05
N ALA A 44 4.10 -7.31 2.26
CA ALA A 44 4.20 -7.40 0.80
C ALA A 44 5.61 -7.81 0.35
N ALA A 45 6.66 -7.20 0.93
CA ALA A 45 8.05 -7.54 0.67
C ALA A 45 8.39 -9.00 1.03
N SER A 46 7.68 -9.59 2.01
CA SER A 46 7.87 -10.99 2.40
C SER A 46 7.40 -12.01 1.34
N LYS A 47 6.69 -11.55 0.28
CA LYS A 47 6.11 -12.38 -0.78
C LYS A 47 6.61 -11.95 -2.16
N PRO A 48 7.89 -12.19 -2.49
CA PRO A 48 8.39 -11.92 -3.84
C PRO A 48 7.62 -12.74 -4.88
N ASP A 49 7.33 -12.15 -6.06
CA ASP A 49 6.46 -12.73 -7.11
C ASP A 49 5.05 -13.08 -6.58
N GLY A 50 4.64 -12.38 -5.52
CA GLY A 50 3.40 -12.63 -4.80
C GLY A 50 2.17 -12.14 -5.58
N ARG A 51 1.05 -12.82 -5.34
CA ARG A 51 -0.29 -12.34 -5.73
C ARG A 51 -1.03 -11.87 -4.49
N LEU A 52 -1.21 -10.57 -4.37
CA LEU A 52 -1.84 -9.93 -3.22
C LEU A 52 -3.27 -9.52 -3.58
N LEU A 53 -4.16 -9.61 -2.60
CA LEU A 53 -5.55 -9.16 -2.69
C LEU A 53 -5.80 -8.10 -1.61
N GLU A 54 -6.24 -6.93 -2.05
CA GLU A 54 -6.78 -5.87 -1.20
C GLU A 54 -8.30 -5.79 -1.38
N LEU A 55 -9.04 -5.85 -0.28
CA LEU A 55 -10.49 -5.69 -0.24
C LEU A 55 -10.80 -4.42 0.56
N GLY A 56 -11.24 -3.38 -0.13
CA GLY A 56 -11.32 -2.01 0.37
C GLY A 56 -10.11 -1.20 -0.03
N THR A 57 -10.11 -0.66 -1.24
CA THR A 57 -9.09 0.25 -1.77
C THR A 57 -9.13 1.60 -1.04
N GLY A 58 -10.35 2.07 -0.73
CA GLY A 58 -10.59 3.40 -0.16
C GLY A 58 -9.91 4.48 -1.00
N THR A 59 -9.22 5.40 -0.34
CA THR A 59 -8.48 6.48 -1.01
C THR A 59 -7.09 6.05 -1.50
N GLY A 60 -6.71 4.78 -1.39
CA GLY A 60 -5.44 4.24 -1.87
C GLY A 60 -4.26 4.34 -0.90
N LEU A 61 -4.48 4.73 0.36
CA LEU A 61 -3.40 4.81 1.36
C LEU A 61 -2.74 3.45 1.59
N ALA A 62 -3.51 2.41 1.93
CA ALA A 62 -3.01 1.05 2.09
C ALA A 62 -2.40 0.51 0.79
N THR A 63 -3.08 0.73 -0.34
CA THR A 63 -2.61 0.37 -1.68
C THR A 63 -1.21 0.90 -1.97
N SER A 64 -0.94 2.17 -1.62
CA SER A 64 0.37 2.79 -1.85
C SER A 64 1.49 2.11 -1.07
N TRP A 65 1.22 1.66 0.15
CA TRP A 65 2.17 0.92 0.98
C TRP A 65 2.36 -0.52 0.50
N LEU A 66 1.29 -1.20 0.07
CA LEU A 66 1.40 -2.52 -0.55
C LEU A 66 2.30 -2.46 -1.78
N LEU A 67 2.03 -1.53 -2.70
CA LEU A 67 2.84 -1.33 -3.90
C LEU A 67 4.28 -0.94 -3.59
N HIS A 68 4.51 -0.17 -2.52
CA HIS A 68 5.87 0.21 -2.10
C HIS A 68 6.69 -0.99 -1.61
N GLY A 69 6.07 -1.94 -0.91
CA GLY A 69 6.75 -3.15 -0.43
C GLY A 69 6.89 -4.26 -1.48
N MET A 70 6.06 -4.25 -2.53
CA MET A 70 6.09 -5.26 -3.59
C MET A 70 7.37 -5.18 -4.43
N ASP A 71 7.89 -6.34 -4.84
CA ASP A 71 8.87 -6.40 -5.91
C ASP A 71 8.20 -6.22 -7.29
N ALA A 72 9.00 -5.97 -8.32
CA ALA A 72 8.51 -5.64 -9.66
C ALA A 72 7.74 -6.77 -10.37
N THR A 73 7.83 -8.01 -9.89
CA THR A 73 7.12 -9.17 -10.47
C THR A 73 5.83 -9.51 -9.74
N ALA A 74 5.62 -8.97 -8.54
CA ALA A 74 4.39 -9.18 -7.78
C ALA A 74 3.20 -8.46 -8.43
N HIS A 75 2.00 -8.98 -8.16
CA HIS A 75 0.74 -8.45 -8.67
C HIS A 75 -0.24 -8.17 -7.53
N LEU A 76 -0.81 -6.97 -7.52
CA LEU A 76 -1.88 -6.57 -6.59
C LEU A 76 -3.21 -6.55 -7.33
N THR A 77 -4.19 -7.27 -6.80
CA THR A 77 -5.60 -7.09 -7.15
C THR A 77 -6.25 -6.30 -6.03
N SER A 78 -6.78 -5.12 -6.34
CA SER A 78 -7.46 -4.26 -5.37
C SER A 78 -8.91 -4.08 -5.82
N ILE A 79 -9.84 -4.16 -4.87
CA ILE A 79 -11.27 -4.10 -5.14
C ILE A 79 -11.91 -3.23 -4.06
N ASP A 80 -12.75 -2.29 -4.49
CA ASP A 80 -13.63 -1.54 -3.62
C ASP A 80 -15.09 -1.76 -4.05
N ASN A 81 -16.02 -1.64 -3.11
CA ASN A 81 -17.46 -1.72 -3.41
C ASN A 81 -18.06 -0.35 -3.76
N ASP A 82 -17.35 0.73 -3.45
CA ASP A 82 -17.68 2.07 -3.92
C ASP A 82 -17.01 2.33 -5.27
N ALA A 83 -17.82 2.59 -6.29
CA ALA A 83 -17.33 2.91 -7.62
C ALA A 83 -16.49 4.21 -7.67
N ALA A 84 -16.63 5.10 -6.68
CA ALA A 84 -15.78 6.28 -6.55
C ALA A 84 -14.35 5.96 -6.05
N MET A 85 -14.12 4.73 -5.56
CA MET A 85 -12.88 4.26 -4.96
C MET A 85 -12.23 3.12 -5.75
N GLN A 86 -12.73 2.83 -6.96
CA GLN A 86 -12.21 1.83 -7.91
C GLN A 86 -11.22 2.42 -8.91
#